data_AF-A0A8S0H555-F1
#
_entry.id   AF-A0A8S0H555-F1
#
_cell.length_a   1.000
_cell.length_b   1.000
_cell.length_c   1.000
_cell.angle_alpha   90.00
_cell.angle_beta   90.00
_cell.angle_gamma   90.00
#
_symmetry.space_group_name_H-M   'P 1'
#
loop_
_entity.id
_entity.type
_entity.pdbx_description
1 polymer ?
#
loop_
_entity_poly.entity_id
_entity_poly.type
_entity_poly.pdbx_seq_one_letter_code
_entity_poly.pdbx_strand_id
1 'polypeptide(L)'
;MSLIASDHFRIVVGLGKSGMSLVRFLASRGVAFAVADTRENPPELATLRRDYPQVEVRCGELDVDFLCRADELYVSPGLALATRPCRLLLPVG
;
A
#
# COMPACT_ATOMS: atom_id res chain seq x y z
N MET A 1 -30.75 3.40 7.94
CA MET A 1 -29.41 3.73 8.45
C MET A 1 -28.39 3.13 7.49
N SER A 2 -28.02 3.84 6.43
CA SER A 2 -27.16 3.29 5.38
C SER A 2 -25.70 3.44 5.81
N LEU A 3 -25.15 2.38 6.39
CA LEU A 3 -23.70 2.23 6.56
C LEU A 3 -23.12 2.05 5.16
N ILE A 4 -22.61 3.12 4.56
CA ILE A 4 -21.69 3.00 3.43
C ILE A 4 -20.38 2.53 4.05
N ALA A 5 -20.25 1.24 4.32
CA ALA A 5 -18.95 0.62 4.39
C ALA A 5 -18.44 0.57 2.95
N SER A 6 -17.90 1.69 2.49
CA SER A 6 -17.23 1.72 1.21
C SER A 6 -16.01 0.81 1.35
N ASP A 7 -16.11 -0.40 0.80
CA ASP A 7 -15.06 -1.42 0.83
C ASP A 7 -13.93 -1.00 -0.13
N HIS A 8 -13.34 0.17 0.15
CA HIS A 8 -12.33 0.80 -0.69
C HIS A 8 -11.01 0.08 -0.46
N PHE A 9 -10.59 -0.70 -1.45
CA PHE A 9 -9.34 -1.43 -1.40
C PHE A 9 -8.18 -0.46 -1.69
N ARG A 10 -7.25 -0.34 -0.75
CA ARG A 10 -6.12 0.59 -0.83
C ARG A 10 -4.83 -0.17 -0.92
N ILE A 11 -3.89 0.31 -1.73
CA ILE A 11 -2.54 -0.26 -1.77
C ILE A 11 -1.51 0.83 -1.50
N VAL A 12 -0.62 0.55 -0.55
CA VAL A 12 0.60 1.33 -0.32
C VAL A 12 1.72 0.74 -1.16
N VAL A 13 2.30 1.54 -2.05
CA VAL A 13 3.44 1.13 -2.88
C VAL A 13 4.74 1.71 -2.33
N GLY A 14 5.62 0.82 -1.90
CA GLY A 14 6.89 1.10 -1.24
C GLY A 14 6.81 0.90 0.27
N LEU A 15 7.66 0.02 0.80
CA LEU A 15 7.80 -0.37 2.20
C LEU A 15 9.18 0.05 2.74
N GLY A 16 9.50 1.33 2.57
CA GLY A 16 10.57 2.01 3.31
C GLY A 16 10.04 2.69 4.57
N LYS A 17 10.83 3.58 5.17
CA LYS A 17 10.43 4.36 6.37
C LYS A 17 9.12 5.13 6.16
N SER A 18 9.00 5.87 5.05
CA SER A 18 7.78 6.63 4.74
C SER A 18 6.58 5.72 4.47
N GLY A 19 6.78 4.60 3.77
CA GLY A 19 5.75 3.58 3.56
C GLY A 19 5.24 3.01 4.87
N MET A 20 6.15 2.66 5.78
CA MET A 20 5.81 2.14 7.11
C MET A 20 5.09 3.19 7.97
N SER A 21 5.42 4.48 7.85
CA SER A 21 4.64 5.56 8.49
C SER A 21 3.19 5.58 8.01
N LEU A 22 2.97 5.39 6.70
CA LEU A 22 1.63 5.34 6.14
C LEU A 22 0.87 4.08 6.57
N VAL A 23 1.53 2.92 6.61
CA VAL A 23 0.97 1.68 7.17
C VAL A 23 0.45 1.93 8.59
N ARG A 24 1.28 2.52 9.46
CA ARG A 24 0.88 2.82 10.85
C ARG A 24 -0.34 3.74 10.89
N PHE A 25 -0.34 4.79 10.06
CA PHE A 25 -1.43 5.74 9.96
C PHE A 25 -2.74 5.08 9.53
N LEU A 26 -2.73 4.31 8.43
CA LEU A 26 -3.93 3.63 7.94
C LEU A 26 -4.43 2.57 8.93
N ALA A 27 -3.51 1.80 9.52
CA ALA A 27 -3.85 0.79 10.52
C ALA A 27 -4.48 1.42 11.78
N SER A 28 -3.95 2.56 12.25
CA SER A 28 -4.52 3.29 13.40
C SER A 28 -5.94 3.81 13.17
N ARG A 29 -6.35 3.94 11.90
CA ARG A 29 -7.70 4.37 11.51
C ARG A 29 -8.63 3.18 11.20
N GLY A 30 -8.16 1.95 11.36
CA GLY A 30 -8.91 0.74 11.04
C GLY A 30 -9.23 0.61 9.55
N VAL A 31 -8.46 1.27 8.68
CA VAL A 31 -8.66 1.21 7.23
C VAL A 31 -8.05 -0.09 6.71
N ALA A 32 -8.78 -0.80 5.84
CA ALA A 32 -8.24 -1.97 5.14
C ALA A 32 -7.34 -1.55 3.98
N PHE A 33 -6.15 -2.15 3.89
CA PHE A 33 -5.18 -1.90 2.83
C PHE A 33 -4.24 -3.10 2.66
N ALA A 34 -3.52 -3.09 1.54
CA ALA A 34 -2.39 -3.98 1.29
C ALA A 34 -1.12 -3.18 0.92
N VAL A 35 0.01 -3.87 0.86
CA VAL A 35 1.32 -3.27 0.57
C VAL A 35 1.95 -3.97 -0.64
N ALA A 36 2.52 -3.19 -1.55
CA ALA A 36 3.34 -3.67 -2.65
C ALA A 36 4.72 -3.00 -2.59
N ASP A 37 5.81 -3.72 -2.84
CA ASP A 37 7.16 -3.14 -2.99
C ASP A 37 7.92 -3.87 -4.11
N THR A 38 8.61 -3.11 -4.95
CA THR A 38 9.39 -3.66 -6.08
C THR A 38 10.60 -4.48 -5.64
N ARG A 39 11.07 -4.28 -4.42
CA ARG A 39 12.21 -5.00 -3.83
C ARG A 39 11.72 -6.31 -3.26
N GLU A 40 12.47 -7.39 -3.45
CA GLU A 40 12.17 -8.69 -2.83
C GLU A 40 12.24 -8.63 -1.30
N ASN A 41 13.16 -7.82 -0.76
CA ASN A 41 13.35 -7.65 0.68
C ASN A 41 13.42 -6.16 1.06
N PRO A 42 12.28 -5.48 1.19
CA PRO A 42 12.26 -4.07 1.56
C PRO A 42 12.62 -3.87 3.05
N PRO A 43 13.17 -2.70 3.42
CA PRO A 43 13.76 -2.48 4.75
C PRO A 43 12.81 -2.74 5.92
N GLU A 44 11.52 -2.48 5.74
CA GLU A 44 10.51 -2.60 6.81
C GLU A 44 9.66 -3.88 6.69
N LEU A 45 10.03 -4.85 5.84
CA LEU A 45 9.26 -6.09 5.66
C LEU A 45 9.07 -6.87 6.97
N ALA A 46 10.16 -7.05 7.72
CA ALA A 46 10.13 -7.76 8.99
C ALA A 46 9.28 -7.02 10.03
N THR A 47 9.36 -5.68 10.06
CA THR A 47 8.53 -4.83 10.92
C THR A 47 7.05 -4.99 10.58
N LEU A 48 6.70 -4.89 9.29
CA LEU A 48 5.31 -5.04 8.84
C LEU A 48 4.73 -6.40 9.22
N ARG A 49 5.46 -7.49 8.93
CA ARG A 49 4.98 -8.86 9.23
C ARG A 49 4.81 -9.12 10.72
N ARG A 50 5.64 -8.50 11.56
CA ARG A 50 5.57 -8.64 13.01
C ARG A 50 4.44 -7.80 13.61
N ASP A 51 4.34 -6.53 13.22
CA ASP A 51 3.47 -5.56 13.85
C ASP A 51 2.05 -5.55 13.23
N TYR A 52 1.93 -5.98 11.97
CA TYR A 52 0.69 -6.01 11.18
C TYR A 52 0.56 -7.31 10.34
N PRO A 53 0.55 -8.50 10.97
CA PRO A 53 0.50 -9.79 10.26
C PRO A 53 -0.73 -9.98 9.36
N GLN A 54 -1.80 -9.23 9.60
CA GLN A 54 -3.03 -9.22 8.80
C GLN A 54 -2.92 -8.45 7.47
N VAL A 55 -1.90 -7.62 7.30
CA VAL A 55 -1.72 -6.81 6.10
C VAL A 55 -1.10 -7.67 5.00
N GLU A 56 -1.80 -7.85 3.88
CA GLU A 56 -1.25 -8.50 2.69
C GLU A 56 -0.07 -7.67 2.16
N VAL A 57 1.08 -8.33 1.96
CA VAL A 57 2.28 -7.71 1.40
C VAL A 57 2.79 -8.52 0.22
N ARG A 58 2.99 -7.85 -0.92
CA ARG A 58 3.61 -8.41 -2.13
C ARG A 58 4.95 -7.72 -2.38
N CYS A 59 5.99 -8.53 -2.53
CA CYS A 59 7.36 -8.08 -2.79
C CYS A 59 7.83 -8.62 -4.15
N GLY A 60 8.68 -7.87 -4.83
CA GLY A 60 9.15 -8.21 -6.18
C GLY A 60 8.38 -7.44 -7.24
N GLU A 61 8.26 -7.98 -8.45
CA GLU A 61 7.62 -7.28 -9.56
C GLU A 61 6.18 -6.83 -9.22
N LEU A 62 5.83 -5.60 -9.61
CA LEU A 62 4.50 -5.06 -9.35
C LEU A 62 3.47 -5.78 -10.21
N ASP A 63 2.67 -6.63 -9.56
CA ASP A 63 1.52 -7.28 -10.15
C ASP A 63 0.46 -6.22 -10.54
N VAL A 64 0.30 -5.99 -11.83
CA VAL A 64 -0.63 -4.99 -12.38
C VAL A 64 -2.07 -5.33 -12.02
N ASP A 65 -2.46 -6.61 -12.09
CA ASP A 65 -3.83 -7.02 -11.77
C ASP A 65 -4.13 -6.76 -10.30
N PHE A 66 -3.15 -6.97 -9.42
CA PHE A 66 -3.27 -6.61 -8.02
C PHE A 66 -3.42 -5.10 -7.81
N LEU A 67 -2.58 -4.29 -8.46
CA LEU A 67 -2.66 -2.83 -8.36
C LEU A 67 -3.99 -2.28 -8.91
N CYS A 68 -4.51 -2.86 -9.99
CA CYS A 68 -5.76 -2.43 -10.62
C CYS A 68 -7.01 -2.80 -9.81
N ARG A 69 -6.89 -3.65 -8.78
CA ARG A 69 -7.97 -3.89 -7.81
C ARG A 69 -8.16 -2.73 -6.84
N ALA A 70 -7.15 -1.88 -6.64
CA ALA A 70 -7.21 -0.80 -5.66
C ALA A 70 -8.04 0.39 -6.17
N ASP A 71 -8.88 0.93 -5.29
CA ASP A 71 -9.56 2.20 -5.47
C ASP A 71 -8.59 3.38 -5.34
N GLU A 72 -7.58 3.24 -4.47
CA GLU A 72 -6.57 4.27 -4.20
C GLU A 72 -5.18 3.63 -4.08
N LEU A 73 -4.21 4.26 -4.74
CA LEU A 73 -2.78 3.93 -4.64
C LEU A 73 -2.04 5.05 -3.92
N TYR A 74 -1.40 4.70 -2.81
CA TYR A 74 -0.52 5.58 -2.06
C TYR A 74 0.92 5.25 -2.41
N VAL A 75 1.62 6.17 -3.06
CA VAL A 75 2.99 5.90 -3.53
C VAL A 75 3.98 6.77 -2.79
N SER A 76 5.00 6.13 -2.24
CA SER A 76 6.09 6.87 -1.61
C SER A 76 6.77 7.79 -2.66
N PRO A 77 7.09 9.05 -2.31
CA PRO A 77 7.62 10.03 -3.28
C PRO A 77 8.96 9.64 -3.93
N GLY A 78 9.66 8.63 -3.40
CA GLY A 78 10.91 8.11 -3.96
C GLY A 78 10.74 7.05 -5.06
N LEU A 79 9.51 6.63 -5.37
CA LEU A 79 9.25 5.67 -6.46
C LEU A 79 8.99 6.45 -7.75
N ALA A 80 9.88 6.31 -8.73
CA ALA A 80 9.65 6.86 -10.07
C ALA A 80 8.40 6.20 -10.65
N LEU A 81 7.34 6.99 -10.86
CA LEU A 81 6.06 6.57 -11.43
C LEU A 81 6.22 6.29 -12.94
N ALA A 82 6.99 5.26 -13.30
CA ALA A 82 7.13 4.81 -14.68
C ALA A 82 6.00 3.84 -15.07
N THR A 83 5.40 3.16 -14.09
CA THR A 83 4.26 2.27 -14.30
C THR A 83 2.99 3.10 -14.33
N ARG A 84 2.25 3.08 -15.45
CA ARG A 84 0.90 3.67 -15.53
C ARG A 84 -0.05 2.80 -14.69
N PRO A 85 -0.49 3.22 -13.49
CA PRO A 85 -1.50 2.45 -12.78
C PRO A 85 -2.86 2.63 -13.46
N CYS A 86 -3.74 1.64 -13.33
CA CYS A 86 -5.10 1.72 -13.87
C CYS A 86 -5.93 2.89 -13.29
N ARG A 87 -5.55 3.44 -12.12
CA ARG A 87 -6.31 4.49 -11.42
C ARG A 87 -5.42 5.43 -10.62
N LEU A 88 -5.94 6.64 -10.39
CA LEU A 88 -5.29 7.85 -9.87
C LEU A 88 -4.31 7.61 -8.71
N LEU A 89 -3.11 8.18 -8.84
CA LEU A 89 -2.07 8.22 -7.81
C LEU A 89 -2.29 9.42 -6.90
N LEU A 90 -2.43 9.20 -5.59
CA LEU A 90 -2.42 10.29 -4.62
C LEU A 90 -1.02 10.43 -4.04
N PRO A 91 -0.30 11.54 -4.29
CA PRO A 91 0.98 11.79 -3.65
C PRO A 91 0.76 12.02 -2.15
N VAL A 92 1.47 11.25 -1.33
CA VAL A 92 1.57 11.49 0.13
C VAL A 92 2.73 12.46 0.37
N GLY A 93 2.37 13.73 0.60
CA GLY A 93 3.26 14.80 1.05
C GLY A 93 3.22 14.96 2.56
#